data_AF-W7Z156-F1
#
_entry.id   AF-W7Z156-F1
#
_cell.length_a   1.000
_cell.length_b   1.000
_cell.length_c   1.000
_cell.angle_alpha   90.00
_cell.angle_beta   90.00
_cell.angle_gamma   90.00
#
_symmetry.space_group_name_H-M   'P 1'
#
loop_
_entity.id
_entity.type
_entity.pdbx_description
1 polymer ?
#
loop_
_entity_poly.entity_id
_entity_poly.type
_entity_poly.pdbx_seq_one_letter_code
_entity_poly.pdbx_strand_id
1 'polypeptide(L)'
;MIKNDKGKYFHIDKCYEKHLEYRKFLDEENKKWDELYKYVKSLHGIPEGIDIPSMPVARLQALRSGYDIVRGKREKKYKQGASYELMYSAYKLKEDDIKWFIHNVLLGQCDAASISKCITIMQKSLSEAWRLEQLNKKREDEKSQALTATIKDLSHLTDSSKSNYYRKKDGLDISDLL
;
A
#
# COMPACT_ATOMS: atom_id res chain seq x y z
N MET A 1 28.17 18.63 14.41
CA MET A 1 27.42 18.41 13.16
C MET A 1 27.69 16.99 12.68
N ILE A 2 26.67 16.27 12.21
CA ILE A 2 26.83 14.93 11.63
C ILE A 2 27.03 15.09 10.13
N LYS A 3 28.05 14.42 9.57
CA LYS A 3 28.34 14.41 8.13
C LYS A 3 27.77 13.13 7.54
N ASN A 4 26.99 13.22 6.47
CA ASN A 4 26.57 12.02 5.74
C ASN A 4 27.62 11.58 4.69
N ASP A 5 27.41 10.40 4.13
CA ASP A 5 28.25 9.77 3.10
C ASP A 5 28.36 10.58 1.79
N LYS A 6 27.48 11.57 1.61
CA LYS A 6 27.46 12.53 0.47
C LYS A 6 28.00 13.92 0.84
N GLY A 7 28.67 14.05 2.00
CA GLY A 7 29.33 15.29 2.42
C GLY A 7 28.41 16.39 2.95
N LYS A 8 27.12 16.12 3.23
CA LYS A 8 26.19 17.12 3.80
C LYS A 8 26.29 17.16 5.32
N TYR A 9 26.26 18.38 5.89
CA TYR A 9 26.32 18.61 7.34
C TYR A 9 24.92 18.83 7.92
N PHE A 10 24.62 18.12 9.01
CA PHE A 10 23.36 18.22 9.74
C PHE A 10 23.61 18.62 11.19
N HIS A 11 22.69 19.38 11.79
CA HIS A 11 22.68 19.59 13.23
C HIS A 11 22.43 18.26 13.96
N ILE A 12 23.17 18.05 15.06
CA ILE A 12 23.32 16.74 15.75
C ILE A 12 21.98 16.20 16.26
N ASP A 13 21.02 17.05 16.65
CA ASP A 13 19.89 16.57 17.46
C ASP A 13 18.57 16.30 16.69
N LYS A 14 18.29 16.98 15.57
CA LYS A 14 16.95 16.89 14.90
C LYS A 14 16.98 16.88 13.37
N CYS A 15 18.07 17.32 12.75
CA CYS A 15 18.12 17.48 11.29
C CYS A 15 18.47 16.17 10.58
N TYR A 16 19.26 15.30 11.21
CA TYR A 16 19.67 14.03 10.62
C TYR A 16 18.55 12.99 10.63
N GLU A 17 17.81 12.85 11.74
CA GLU A 17 16.66 11.93 11.83
C GLU A 17 15.56 12.29 10.84
N LYS A 18 15.16 13.58 10.78
CA LYS A 18 14.21 14.06 9.76
C LYS A 18 14.66 13.75 8.33
N HIS A 19 15.96 13.81 8.07
CA HIS A 19 16.51 13.46 6.77
C HIS A 19 16.38 11.95 6.48
N LEU A 20 16.64 11.09 7.46
CA LEU A 20 16.47 9.64 7.34
C LEU A 20 15.00 9.26 7.12
N GLU A 21 14.08 9.85 7.89
CA GLU A 21 12.63 9.66 7.72
C GLU A 21 12.18 10.09 6.33
N TYR A 22 12.62 11.27 5.88
CA TYR A 22 12.29 11.75 4.55
C TYR A 22 12.83 10.85 3.44
N ARG A 23 14.05 10.31 3.58
CA ARG A 23 14.58 9.32 2.64
C ARG A 23 13.73 8.06 2.60
N LYS A 24 13.38 7.49 3.76
CA LYS A 24 12.50 6.31 3.84
C LYS A 24 11.15 6.58 3.16
N PHE A 25 10.55 7.73 3.44
CA PHE A 25 9.31 8.16 2.79
C PHE A 25 9.45 8.26 1.26
N LEU A 26 10.55 8.80 0.76
CA LEU A 26 10.80 8.86 -0.69
C LEU A 26 10.98 7.46 -1.29
N ASP A 27 11.71 6.59 -0.62
CA ASP A 27 11.96 5.23 -1.08
C ASP A 27 10.66 4.41 -1.13
N GLU A 28 9.80 4.53 -0.11
CA GLU A 28 8.47 3.93 -0.10
C GLU A 28 7.56 4.51 -1.19
N GLU A 29 7.59 5.83 -1.40
CA GLU A 29 6.79 6.42 -2.46
C GLU A 29 7.24 5.94 -3.84
N ASN A 30 8.55 5.85 -4.08
CA ASN A 30 9.08 5.37 -5.36
C ASN A 30 8.65 3.93 -5.63
N LYS A 31 8.64 3.06 -4.62
CA LYS A 31 8.10 1.69 -4.75
C LYS A 31 6.63 1.70 -5.18
N LYS A 32 5.80 2.50 -4.50
CA LYS A 32 4.37 2.63 -4.83
C LYS A 32 4.15 3.22 -6.23
N TRP A 33 5.01 4.15 -6.64
CA TRP A 33 5.02 4.69 -7.99
C TRP A 33 5.38 3.62 -9.02
N ASP A 34 6.43 2.85 -8.79
CA ASP A 34 6.89 1.79 -9.68
C ASP A 34 5.83 0.71 -9.88
N GLU A 35 5.12 0.33 -8.81
CA GLU A 35 4.00 -0.61 -8.86
C GLU A 35 2.86 -0.09 -9.74
N LEU A 36 2.43 1.15 -9.51
CA LEU A 36 1.41 1.80 -10.34
C LEU A 36 1.86 1.92 -11.79
N TYR A 37 3.11 2.33 -12.04
CA TYR A 37 3.67 2.51 -13.36
C TYR A 37 3.70 1.21 -14.15
N LYS A 38 4.21 0.13 -13.55
CA LYS A 38 4.23 -1.22 -14.14
C LYS A 38 2.82 -1.71 -14.47
N TYR A 39 1.87 -1.45 -13.58
CA TYR A 39 0.48 -1.86 -13.80
C TYR A 39 -0.19 -1.09 -14.94
N VAL A 40 0.02 0.23 -15.03
CA VAL A 40 -0.50 1.00 -16.17
C VAL A 40 0.14 0.51 -17.47
N LYS A 41 1.44 0.20 -17.47
CA LYS A 41 2.10 -0.40 -18.65
C LYS A 41 1.47 -1.72 -19.05
N SER A 42 1.26 -2.64 -18.11
CA SER A 42 0.68 -3.95 -18.42
C SER A 42 -0.76 -3.84 -18.91
N LEU A 43 -1.56 -2.95 -18.34
CA LEU A 43 -2.94 -2.72 -18.74
C LEU A 43 -3.06 -2.22 -20.19
N HIS A 44 -2.12 -1.38 -20.62
CA HIS A 44 -2.03 -0.87 -21.98
C HIS A 44 -1.18 -1.76 -22.91
N GLY A 45 -0.62 -2.87 -22.45
CA GLY A 45 0.24 -3.73 -23.28
C GLY A 45 1.52 -3.05 -23.76
N ILE A 46 2.04 -2.08 -23.01
CA ILE A 46 3.29 -1.36 -23.36
C ILE A 46 4.48 -2.28 -23.03
N PRO A 47 5.33 -2.63 -24.01
CA PRO A 47 6.48 -3.52 -23.79
C PRO A 47 7.45 -3.06 -22.70
N GLU A 48 8.16 -4.02 -22.11
CA GLU A 48 9.32 -3.72 -21.28
C GLU A 48 10.38 -2.99 -22.12
N GLY A 49 10.91 -1.87 -21.61
CA GLY A 49 11.84 -0.99 -22.33
C GLY A 49 11.21 0.21 -23.04
N ILE A 50 9.88 0.26 -23.23
CA ILE A 50 9.18 1.46 -23.74
C ILE A 50 8.53 2.21 -22.57
N ASP A 51 8.80 3.51 -22.46
CA ASP A 51 8.20 4.33 -21.41
C ASP A 51 6.79 4.82 -21.76
N ILE A 52 5.98 5.00 -20.72
CA ILE A 52 4.70 5.68 -20.85
C ILE A 52 4.97 7.11 -21.31
N PRO A 53 4.20 7.65 -22.27
CA PRO A 53 4.31 9.05 -22.67
C PRO A 53 4.30 10.01 -21.48
N SER A 54 5.07 11.10 -21.58
CA SER A 54 5.31 12.03 -20.46
C SER A 54 4.04 12.69 -19.92
N MET A 55 3.06 12.96 -20.79
CA MET A 55 1.79 13.60 -20.42
C MET A 55 0.95 12.78 -19.42
N PRO A 56 0.61 11.51 -19.68
CA PRO A 56 0.01 10.62 -18.69
C PRO A 56 0.76 10.54 -17.36
N VAL A 57 2.10 10.43 -17.42
CA VAL A 57 2.95 10.38 -16.22
C VAL A 57 2.81 11.65 -15.40
N ALA A 58 2.93 12.82 -16.05
CA ALA A 58 2.78 14.11 -15.40
C ALA A 58 1.38 14.26 -14.77
N ARG A 59 0.35 13.69 -15.40
CA ARG A 59 -1.02 13.71 -14.87
C ARG A 59 -1.18 12.85 -13.61
N LEU A 60 -0.59 11.66 -13.55
CA LEU A 60 -0.58 10.84 -12.33
C LEU A 60 0.19 11.53 -11.20
N GLN A 61 1.36 12.10 -11.51
CA GLN A 61 2.14 12.87 -10.53
C GLN A 61 1.40 14.13 -10.04
N ALA A 62 0.62 14.78 -10.92
CA ALA A 62 -0.23 15.90 -10.56
C ALA A 62 -1.37 15.47 -9.60
N LEU A 63 -2.00 14.33 -9.85
CA LEU A 63 -2.98 13.74 -8.94
C LEU A 63 -2.38 13.42 -7.57
N ARG A 64 -1.14 12.92 -7.52
CA ARG A 64 -0.41 12.64 -6.28
C ARG A 64 -0.09 13.89 -5.49
N SER A 65 0.31 14.94 -6.20
CA SER A 65 0.65 16.23 -5.62
C SER A 65 -0.59 16.85 -4.97
N GLY A 66 -1.72 16.78 -5.67
CA GLY A 66 -2.93 17.50 -5.29
C GLY A 66 -2.81 18.99 -5.58
N TYR A 67 -3.93 19.69 -5.48
CA TYR A 67 -4.00 21.13 -5.69
C TYR A 67 -4.91 21.77 -4.65
N ASP A 68 -4.58 22.99 -4.29
CA ASP A 68 -5.41 23.85 -3.44
C ASP A 68 -5.73 25.15 -4.17
N ILE A 69 -6.76 25.85 -3.72
CA ILE A 69 -7.08 27.20 -4.19
C ILE A 69 -6.64 28.18 -3.11
N VAL A 70 -5.49 28.80 -3.32
CA VAL A 70 -4.95 29.83 -2.43
C VAL A 70 -5.13 31.17 -3.13
N ARG A 71 -5.95 32.06 -2.54
CA ARG A 71 -6.22 33.41 -3.06
C ARG A 71 -6.69 33.41 -4.53
N GLY A 72 -7.58 32.49 -4.88
CA GLY A 72 -8.12 32.34 -6.23
C GLY A 72 -7.16 31.74 -7.26
N LYS A 73 -5.93 31.34 -6.85
CA LYS A 73 -4.96 30.66 -7.70
C LYS A 73 -4.81 29.20 -7.29
N ARG A 74 -4.67 28.32 -8.28
CA ARG A 74 -4.46 26.90 -8.06
C ARG A 74 -2.99 26.65 -7.73
N GLU A 75 -2.69 26.34 -6.46
CA GLU A 75 -1.34 26.03 -5.99
C GLU A 75 -1.15 24.52 -5.87
N LYS A 76 0.00 24.02 -6.35
CA LYS A 76 0.36 22.60 -6.28
C LYS A 76 0.81 22.27 -4.87
N LYS A 77 0.18 21.27 -4.24
CA LYS A 77 0.62 20.76 -2.94
C LYS A 77 1.70 19.69 -3.14
N TYR A 78 2.62 19.58 -2.18
CA TYR A 78 3.61 18.51 -2.22
C TYR A 78 3.00 17.25 -1.62
N LYS A 79 2.63 16.31 -2.48
CA LYS A 79 2.27 14.94 -2.07
C LYS A 79 1.09 14.86 -1.10
N GLN A 80 0.07 15.71 -1.30
CA GLN A 80 -1.15 15.73 -0.49
C GLN A 80 -2.41 15.31 -1.26
N GLY A 81 -2.27 14.93 -2.53
CA GLY A 81 -3.36 14.36 -3.32
C GLY A 81 -3.51 12.85 -3.12
N ALA A 82 -4.17 12.18 -4.06
CA ALA A 82 -4.40 10.74 -4.01
C ALA A 82 -3.06 9.99 -3.93
N SER A 83 -2.93 9.00 -3.03
CA SER A 83 -1.73 8.17 -2.97
C SER A 83 -1.62 7.30 -4.24
N TYR A 84 -0.41 6.90 -4.62
CA TYR A 84 -0.23 6.00 -5.76
C TYR A 84 -0.90 4.64 -5.53
N GLU A 85 -0.93 4.18 -4.28
CA GLU A 85 -1.66 2.98 -3.85
C GLU A 85 -3.17 3.13 -4.08
N LEU A 86 -3.77 4.25 -3.70
CA LEU A 86 -5.19 4.50 -3.95
C LEU A 86 -5.49 4.57 -5.46
N MET A 87 -4.61 5.18 -6.25
CA MET A 87 -4.75 5.19 -7.71
C MET A 87 -4.66 3.77 -8.28
N TYR A 88 -3.76 2.94 -7.77
CA TYR A 88 -3.62 1.54 -8.15
C TYR A 88 -4.88 0.74 -7.81
N SER A 89 -5.42 0.90 -6.60
CA SER A 89 -6.70 0.30 -6.19
C SER A 89 -7.86 0.74 -7.09
N ALA A 90 -7.93 2.03 -7.44
CA ALA A 90 -8.94 2.55 -8.36
C ALA A 90 -8.79 1.97 -9.78
N TYR A 91 -7.57 1.79 -10.25
CA TYR A 91 -7.29 1.11 -11.51
C TYR A 91 -7.73 -0.35 -11.50
N LYS A 92 -7.48 -1.09 -10.41
CA LYS A 92 -7.96 -2.47 -10.23
C LYS A 92 -9.48 -2.55 -10.21
N LEU A 93 -10.13 -1.62 -9.49
CA LEU A 93 -11.59 -1.55 -9.40
C LEU A 93 -12.24 -1.35 -10.78
N LYS A 94 -11.54 -0.67 -11.70
CA LYS A 94 -12.01 -0.37 -13.06
C LYS A 94 -11.25 -1.14 -14.13
N GLU A 95 -10.59 -2.24 -13.78
CA GLU A 95 -9.73 -2.97 -14.70
C GLU A 95 -10.51 -3.47 -15.93
N ASP A 96 -11.66 -4.12 -15.72
CA ASP A 96 -12.48 -4.66 -16.81
C ASP A 96 -13.07 -3.55 -17.69
N ASP A 97 -13.59 -2.49 -17.07
CA ASP A 97 -14.11 -1.31 -17.77
C ASP A 97 -13.02 -0.68 -18.66
N ILE A 98 -11.80 -0.56 -18.13
CA ILE A 98 -10.66 0.01 -18.86
C ILE A 98 -10.19 -0.92 -19.97
N LYS A 99 -10.08 -2.23 -19.74
CA LYS A 99 -9.73 -3.21 -20.78
C LYS A 99 -10.74 -3.20 -21.92
N TRP A 100 -12.03 -3.21 -21.58
CA TRP A 100 -13.10 -3.09 -22.57
C TRP A 100 -12.98 -1.79 -23.36
N PHE A 101 -12.73 -0.67 -22.69
CA PHE A 101 -12.58 0.64 -23.34
C PHE A 101 -11.35 0.69 -24.27
N ILE A 102 -10.23 0.12 -23.85
CA ILE A 102 -9.00 0.02 -24.66
C ILE A 102 -9.29 -0.79 -25.93
N HIS A 103 -9.93 -1.95 -25.81
CA HIS A 103 -10.18 -2.84 -26.94
C HIS A 103 -11.24 -2.28 -27.90
N ASN A 104 -12.38 -1.82 -27.37
CA ASN A 104 -13.56 -1.52 -28.18
C ASN A 104 -13.69 -0.05 -28.60
N VAL A 105 -13.13 0.88 -27.82
CA VAL A 105 -13.24 2.33 -28.09
C VAL A 105 -11.91 2.89 -28.61
N LEU A 106 -10.80 2.51 -27.99
CA LEU A 106 -9.48 2.97 -28.40
C LEU A 106 -8.82 2.08 -29.45
N LEU A 107 -9.43 0.93 -29.77
CA LEU A 107 -8.92 -0.03 -30.77
C LEU A 107 -7.44 -0.41 -30.53
N GLY A 108 -7.05 -0.55 -29.26
CA GLY A 108 -5.67 -0.90 -28.86
C GLY A 108 -4.67 0.26 -28.92
N GLN A 109 -5.09 1.51 -29.16
CA GLN A 109 -4.19 2.66 -29.15
C GLN A 109 -3.59 2.91 -27.76
N CYS A 110 -2.28 3.15 -27.74
CA CYS A 110 -1.48 3.35 -26.54
C CYS A 110 -0.78 4.72 -26.51
N ASP A 111 -1.32 5.69 -27.24
CA ASP A 111 -0.78 7.04 -27.27
C ASP A 111 -1.12 7.83 -25.98
N ALA A 112 -0.51 9.00 -25.83
CA ALA A 112 -0.68 9.83 -24.65
C ALA A 112 -2.15 10.20 -24.37
N ALA A 113 -2.95 10.40 -25.43
CA ALA A 113 -4.37 10.74 -25.32
C ALA A 113 -5.21 9.55 -24.83
N SER A 114 -4.96 8.35 -25.37
CA SER A 114 -5.64 7.12 -24.99
C SER A 114 -5.40 6.76 -23.52
N ILE A 115 -4.14 6.78 -23.07
CA ILE A 115 -3.80 6.52 -21.66
C ILE A 115 -4.42 7.60 -20.76
N SER A 116 -4.43 8.86 -21.20
CA SER A 116 -5.09 9.95 -20.46
C SER A 116 -6.60 9.75 -20.30
N LYS A 117 -7.28 9.13 -21.28
CA LYS A 117 -8.70 8.79 -21.15
C LYS A 117 -8.91 7.71 -20.09
N CYS A 118 -8.05 6.68 -20.06
CA CYS A 118 -8.10 5.63 -19.03
C CYS A 118 -7.81 6.18 -17.62
N ILE A 119 -6.87 7.13 -17.49
CA ILE A 119 -6.65 7.88 -16.23
C ILE A 119 -7.94 8.58 -15.78
N THR A 120 -8.72 9.15 -16.71
CA THR A 120 -10.01 9.79 -16.37
C THR A 120 -11.03 8.78 -15.81
N ILE A 121 -11.08 7.55 -16.36
CA ILE A 121 -11.95 6.48 -15.86
C ILE A 121 -11.56 6.13 -14.42
N MET A 122 -10.27 5.86 -14.18
CA MET A 122 -9.73 5.59 -12.84
C MET A 122 -10.01 6.75 -11.88
N GLN A 123 -9.80 8.00 -12.32
CA GLN A 123 -9.97 9.18 -11.48
C GLN A 123 -11.41 9.32 -10.96
N LYS A 124 -12.41 8.93 -11.75
CA LYS A 124 -13.83 8.92 -11.33
C LYS A 124 -14.12 7.89 -10.24
N SER A 125 -13.34 6.80 -10.16
CA SER A 125 -13.48 5.74 -9.17
C SER A 125 -12.65 5.92 -7.90
N LEU A 126 -11.88 7.00 -7.78
CA LEU A 126 -11.00 7.22 -6.61
C LEU A 126 -11.76 7.27 -5.27
N SER A 127 -12.94 7.88 -5.24
CA SER A 127 -13.77 7.97 -4.03
C SER A 127 -14.30 6.59 -3.61
N GLU A 128 -14.71 5.78 -4.58
CA GLU A 128 -15.19 4.43 -4.35
C GLU A 128 -14.05 3.51 -3.87
N ALA A 129 -12.90 3.57 -4.53
CA ALA A 129 -11.71 2.84 -4.12
C ALA A 129 -11.30 3.18 -2.67
N TRP A 130 -11.33 4.48 -2.33
CA TRP A 130 -11.01 4.93 -0.97
C TRP A 130 -12.00 4.35 0.06
N ARG A 131 -13.30 4.40 -0.24
CA ARG A 131 -14.33 3.83 0.64
C ARG A 131 -14.13 2.34 0.87
N LEU A 132 -13.80 1.59 -0.19
CA LEU A 132 -13.52 0.16 -0.10
C LEU A 132 -12.25 -0.14 0.71
N GLU A 133 -11.18 0.62 0.54
CA GLU A 133 -9.97 0.50 1.36
C GLU A 133 -10.26 0.73 2.84
N GLN A 134 -11.06 1.74 3.18
CA GLN A 134 -11.46 1.98 4.57
C GLN A 134 -12.27 0.81 5.16
N LEU A 135 -13.18 0.23 4.38
CA LEU A 135 -13.95 -0.94 4.80
C LEU A 135 -13.08 -2.18 4.97
N ASN A 136 -12.12 -2.41 4.06
CA ASN A 136 -11.19 -3.52 4.16
C ASN A 136 -10.32 -3.42 5.41
N LYS A 137 -9.77 -2.23 5.66
CA LYS A 137 -8.96 -1.97 6.85
C LYS A 137 -9.73 -2.25 8.14
N LYS A 138 -10.97 -1.77 8.25
CA LYS A 138 -11.82 -2.07 9.41
C LYS A 138 -12.05 -3.57 9.61
N ARG A 139 -12.34 -4.30 8.52
CA ARG A 139 -12.53 -5.76 8.58
C ARG A 139 -11.26 -6.50 8.99
N GLU A 140 -10.09 -6.04 8.55
CA GLU A 140 -8.81 -6.62 8.94
C GLU A 140 -8.48 -6.34 10.40
N ASP A 141 -8.76 -5.13 10.88
CA ASP A 141 -8.60 -4.76 12.29
C ASP A 141 -9.53 -5.60 13.18
N GLU A 142 -10.79 -5.77 12.79
CA GLU A 142 -11.77 -6.64 13.49
C GLU A 142 -11.30 -8.10 13.53
N LYS A 143 -10.83 -8.65 12.41
CA LYS A 143 -10.26 -10.01 12.36
C LYS A 143 -9.04 -10.17 13.25
N SER A 144 -8.16 -9.17 13.25
CA SER A 144 -6.94 -9.18 14.07
C SER A 144 -7.29 -9.14 15.56
N GLN A 145 -8.26 -8.32 15.95
CA GLN A 145 -8.77 -8.26 17.33
C GLN A 145 -9.45 -9.55 17.76
N ALA A 146 -10.26 -10.17 16.88
CA ALA A 146 -10.87 -11.46 17.17
C ALA A 146 -9.82 -12.57 17.34
N LEU A 147 -8.76 -12.56 16.53
CA LEU A 147 -7.67 -13.51 16.64
C LEU A 147 -6.88 -13.30 17.95
N THR A 148 -6.56 -12.06 18.32
CA THR A 148 -5.84 -11.78 19.58
C THR A 148 -6.68 -12.14 20.80
N ALA A 149 -7.99 -11.89 20.78
CA ALA A 149 -8.91 -12.34 21.82
C ALA A 149 -8.91 -13.88 21.94
N THR A 150 -8.99 -14.59 20.81
CA THR A 150 -8.95 -16.06 20.77
C THR A 150 -7.63 -16.61 21.32
N ILE A 151 -6.49 -16.01 20.94
CA ILE A 151 -5.16 -16.39 21.46
C ILE A 151 -5.08 -16.15 22.98
N LYS A 152 -5.63 -15.02 23.46
CA LYS A 152 -5.65 -14.70 24.89
C LYS A 152 -6.48 -15.72 25.67
N ASP A 153 -7.65 -16.09 25.16
CA ASP A 153 -8.51 -17.09 25.80
C ASP A 153 -7.85 -18.48 25.84
N LEU A 154 -7.16 -18.88 24.78
CA LEU A 154 -6.33 -20.09 24.75
C LEU A 154 -5.16 -20.03 25.75
N SER A 155 -4.50 -18.88 25.89
CA SER A 155 -3.39 -18.71 26.83
C SER A 155 -3.81 -18.88 28.30
N HIS A 156 -5.01 -18.42 28.66
CA HIS A 156 -5.58 -18.59 30.00
C HIS A 156 -5.90 -20.06 30.35
N LEU A 157 -6.24 -20.89 29.35
CA LEU A 157 -6.43 -22.33 29.53
C LEU A 157 -5.10 -23.07 29.73
N THR A 158 -4.03 -22.63 29.05
CA THR A 158 -2.70 -23.26 29.18
C THR A 158 -1.98 -22.91 30.49
N ASP A 159 -2.20 -21.72 31.05
CA ASP A 159 -1.61 -21.33 32.35
C ASP A 159 -2.33 -21.98 33.54
N SER A 160 -3.63 -22.27 33.40
CA SER A 160 -4.40 -23.02 34.42
C SER A 160 -4.03 -24.50 34.49
N SER A 161 -3.26 -25.01 33.52
CA SER A 161 -2.85 -26.42 33.43
C SER A 161 -1.51 -26.73 34.12
N LYS A 162 -0.80 -25.72 34.66
CA LYS A 162 0.52 -25.89 35.31
C LYS A 162 0.48 -26.02 36.83
N SER A 163 -0.68 -25.94 37.49
CA SER A 163 -0.81 -26.18 38.93
C SER A 163 -1.77 -27.34 39.20
N ASN A 164 -1.21 -28.55 39.39
CA ASN A 164 -1.73 -29.68 40.19
C ASN A 164 -1.43 -31.07 39.58
N TYR A 165 -0.16 -31.38 39.36
CA TYR A 165 0.28 -32.78 39.38
C TYR A 165 1.04 -33.08 40.68
N TYR A 166 0.32 -33.07 41.80
CA TYR A 166 0.74 -33.87 42.95
C TYR A 166 0.54 -35.34 42.56
N ARG A 167 1.63 -35.98 42.16
CA ARG A 167 1.70 -37.41 41.81
C ARG A 167 1.37 -38.22 43.07
N LYS A 168 0.12 -38.69 43.19
CA LYS A 168 -0.20 -39.78 44.11
C LYS A 168 0.56 -41.01 43.63
N LYS A 169 1.34 -41.60 44.52
CA LYS A 169 2.18 -42.76 44.28
C LYS A 169 1.28 -44.00 44.31
N ASP A 170 0.59 -44.27 43.21
CA ASP A 170 -0.14 -45.54 43.06
C ASP A 170 0.85 -46.62 42.66
N GLY A 171 1.06 -47.57 43.58
CA GLY A 171 1.95 -48.71 43.42
C GLY A 171 1.29 -49.76 42.54
N LEU A 172 1.73 -49.85 41.29
CA LEU A 172 1.65 -51.07 40.49
C LEU A 172 2.95 -51.14 39.68
N ASP A 173 3.93 -51.78 40.32
CA ASP A 173 5.18 -52.25 39.72
C ASP A 173 4.86 -53.50 38.87
N ILE A 174 5.18 -53.46 37.58
CA ILE A 174 5.03 -54.60 36.63
C ILE A 174 6.40 -55.16 36.23
N SER A 175 7.42 -54.99 37.07
CA SER A 175 8.77 -55.53 36.84
C SER A 175 8.86 -57.06 36.87
N ASP A 176 7.75 -57.78 37.05
CA ASP A 176 7.70 -59.25 37.13
C ASP A 176 6.96 -59.94 35.95
N LEU A 177 6.73 -59.25 34.83
CA LEU A 177 6.24 -59.92 33.60
C LEU A 177 7.40 -60.18 32.63
N LEU A 178 8.21 -61.17 32.99
CA LEU A 178 9.04 -61.99 32.09
C LEU A 178 8.20 -63.18 31.59
#